data_AF-A0A2N7XBH9-F1
#
_entry.id   AF-A0A2N7XBH9-F1
#
_cell.length_a   1.000
_cell.length_b   1.000
_cell.length_c   1.000
_cell.angle_alpha   90.00
_cell.angle_beta   90.00
_cell.angle_gamma   90.00
#
_symmetry.space_group_name_H-M   'P 1'
#
loop_
_entity.id
_entity.type
_entity.pdbx_description
1 polymer ?
#
loop_
_entity_poly.entity_id
_entity_poly.type
_entity_poly.pdbx_seq_one_letter_code
_entity_poly.pdbx_strand_id
1 'polypeptide(L)'
;MMRKLITKFMLTKIGLGWTKEAVPREVSESIKTKKNTAGNNYLFETDFIQLSDFLFKPYSTASSSKLMEKVRSALSASEINIDELKELVPTSNWERYFQPIVSCKSEYLQTRWAKLYELRCLVAHNNFIGHDEFDNILKISGEVKEKLGEALSKLDSIYMSPEQKEEVAENIATTVNSTHAELISIWISIQQLLIETAMNALNHEQARKLIKNKTSTRLIIDKLVEEGVVSSELAQELVKLQLSRDIIVHNVDAELNDSVLITADWVKHELIEILESFDEAATLPLPDSLSDVKDLAG
;
A
#
# COMPACT_ATOMS: atom_id res chain seq x y z
N MET A 1 14.26 -2.94 -22.29
CA MET A 1 15.14 -2.33 -21.26
C MET A 1 14.41 -1.98 -19.97
N MET A 2 13.21 -1.40 -20.00
CA MET A 2 12.46 -1.07 -18.77
C MET A 2 12.23 -2.29 -17.87
N ARG A 3 11.76 -3.42 -18.41
CA ARG A 3 11.69 -4.69 -17.66
C ARG A 3 13.00 -5.07 -16.97
N LYS A 4 14.15 -4.86 -17.63
CA LYS A 4 15.49 -5.16 -17.07
C LYS A 4 15.82 -4.23 -15.90
N LEU A 5 15.51 -2.93 -16.02
CA LEU A 5 15.70 -1.97 -14.93
C LEU A 5 14.85 -2.35 -13.71
N ILE A 6 13.54 -2.57 -13.92
CA ILE A 6 12.61 -2.95 -12.86
C ILE A 6 13.07 -4.26 -12.22
N THR A 7 13.32 -5.30 -13.00
CA THR A 7 13.78 -6.61 -12.47
C THR A 7 15.05 -6.47 -11.63
N LYS A 8 16.06 -5.74 -12.11
CA LYS A 8 17.31 -5.56 -11.37
C LYS A 8 17.08 -4.74 -10.09
N PHE A 9 16.25 -3.69 -10.15
CA PHE A 9 15.87 -2.90 -8.97
C PHE A 9 15.19 -3.77 -7.91
N MET A 10 14.17 -4.54 -8.30
CA MET A 10 13.43 -5.45 -7.42
C MET A 10 14.37 -6.49 -6.78
N LEU A 11 15.20 -7.18 -7.59
CA LEU A 11 16.10 -8.23 -7.08
C LEU A 11 17.20 -7.70 -6.15
N THR A 12 17.79 -6.54 -6.48
CA THR A 12 18.98 -6.05 -5.76
C THR A 12 18.65 -5.14 -4.58
N LYS A 13 17.53 -4.39 -4.64
CA LYS A 13 17.18 -3.40 -3.61
C LYS A 13 16.09 -3.89 -2.67
N ILE A 14 15.07 -4.55 -3.20
CA ILE A 14 13.99 -5.14 -2.39
C ILE A 14 14.42 -6.52 -1.87
N GLY A 15 15.04 -7.34 -2.73
CA GLY A 15 15.54 -8.67 -2.39
C GLY A 15 14.62 -9.79 -2.86
N LEU A 16 14.99 -11.07 -2.69
CA LEU A 16 14.19 -12.22 -3.18
C LEU A 16 12.83 -12.42 -2.47
N GLY A 17 12.53 -11.60 -1.46
CA GLY A 17 11.29 -11.67 -0.67
C GLY A 17 10.03 -11.57 -1.52
N TRP A 18 10.03 -10.80 -2.62
CA TRP A 18 8.91 -10.66 -3.56
C TRP A 18 8.69 -11.87 -4.50
N THR A 19 9.57 -12.87 -4.43
CA THR A 19 9.51 -14.12 -5.23
C THR A 19 9.30 -15.36 -4.37
N LYS A 20 9.15 -15.23 -3.04
CA LYS A 20 9.12 -16.40 -2.16
C LYS A 20 7.77 -17.11 -2.20
N GLU A 21 7.83 -18.43 -2.36
CA GLU A 21 6.69 -19.32 -2.60
C GLU A 21 6.04 -19.86 -1.30
N ALA A 22 6.42 -19.37 -0.11
CA ALA A 22 5.95 -19.93 1.16
C ALA A 22 4.61 -19.30 1.59
N VAL A 23 3.50 -19.94 1.18
CA VAL A 23 2.14 -19.61 1.64
C VAL A 23 1.90 -20.29 2.99
N PRO A 24 1.57 -19.55 4.07
CA PRO A 24 1.13 -20.13 5.34
C PRO A 24 -0.12 -21.01 5.17
N ARG A 25 -0.23 -22.08 5.98
CA ARG A 25 -1.32 -23.08 5.86
C ARG A 25 -2.70 -22.47 6.09
N GLU A 26 -2.76 -21.39 6.86
CA GLU A 26 -3.97 -20.69 7.28
C GLU A 26 -4.72 -20.04 6.11
N VAL A 27 -4.04 -19.78 4.99
CA VAL A 27 -4.58 -19.08 3.80
C VAL A 27 -4.34 -19.86 2.50
N SER A 28 -3.87 -21.10 2.57
CA SER A 28 -3.50 -21.89 1.40
C SER A 28 -4.67 -22.32 0.52
N GLU A 29 -5.89 -22.36 1.07
CA GLU A 29 -7.10 -22.67 0.29
C GLU A 29 -7.60 -21.46 -0.50
N SER A 30 -7.34 -20.26 0.01
CA SER A 30 -7.82 -18.99 -0.53
C SER A 30 -6.83 -18.31 -1.46
N ILE A 31 -5.57 -18.75 -1.44
CA ILE A 31 -4.48 -18.17 -2.24
C ILE A 31 -3.77 -19.27 -3.00
N LYS A 32 -3.78 -19.18 -4.33
CA LYS A 32 -3.05 -20.08 -5.21
C LYS A 32 -1.77 -19.40 -5.65
N THR A 33 -0.64 -20.02 -5.37
CA THR A 33 0.62 -19.65 -6.02
C THR A 33 0.80 -20.56 -7.23
N LYS A 34 0.98 -19.96 -8.42
CA LYS A 34 1.41 -20.75 -9.58
C LYS A 34 2.73 -21.41 -9.22
N LYS A 35 2.81 -22.74 -9.33
CA LYS A 35 4.10 -23.44 -9.38
C LYS A 35 4.83 -22.88 -10.60
N ASN A 36 5.88 -22.10 -10.35
CA ASN A 36 6.69 -21.54 -11.40
C ASN A 36 7.20 -22.67 -12.31
N THR A 37 6.62 -22.79 -13.50
CA THR A 37 7.27 -23.50 -14.60
C THR A 37 8.45 -22.62 -15.02
N ALA A 38 9.57 -22.76 -14.30
CA ALA A 38 10.87 -22.17 -14.56
C ALA A 38 10.87 -20.80 -15.27
N GLY A 39 10.71 -19.71 -14.52
CA GLY A 39 11.27 -18.39 -14.92
C GLY A 39 10.35 -17.38 -15.61
N ASN A 40 9.03 -17.62 -15.72
CA ASN A 40 8.10 -16.58 -16.14
C ASN A 40 7.80 -15.63 -14.98
N ASN A 41 8.57 -14.54 -14.90
CA ASN A 41 8.33 -13.41 -13.99
C ASN A 41 7.10 -12.61 -14.48
N TYR A 42 6.18 -12.18 -13.59
CA TYR A 42 5.01 -11.33 -13.92
C TYR A 42 5.35 -10.16 -14.84
N LEU A 43 6.57 -9.60 -14.70
CA LEU A 43 7.07 -8.53 -15.54
C LEU A 43 7.15 -8.91 -17.01
N PHE A 44 7.05 -10.17 -17.43
CA PHE A 44 6.98 -10.55 -18.84
C PHE A 44 5.57 -10.42 -19.41
N GLU A 45 4.55 -10.66 -18.58
CA GLU A 45 3.14 -10.64 -18.94
C GLU A 45 2.54 -9.22 -18.90
N THR A 46 3.12 -8.31 -18.12
CA THR A 46 2.72 -6.89 -18.06
C THR A 46 2.84 -6.20 -19.43
N ASP A 47 1.86 -5.42 -19.88
CA ASP A 47 1.97 -4.71 -21.17
C ASP A 47 3.04 -3.60 -21.15
N PHE A 48 3.53 -3.23 -22.34
CA PHE A 48 4.58 -2.23 -22.55
C PHE A 48 4.26 -0.91 -21.87
N ILE A 49 3.02 -0.40 -22.00
CA ILE A 49 2.65 0.89 -21.40
C ILE A 49 2.60 0.77 -19.87
N GLN A 50 2.02 -0.31 -19.34
CA GLN A 50 1.88 -0.53 -17.89
C GLN A 50 3.23 -0.60 -17.14
N LEU A 51 4.32 -0.96 -17.83
CA LEU A 51 5.66 -0.89 -17.25
C LEU A 51 6.05 0.52 -16.78
N SER A 52 5.47 1.58 -17.35
CA SER A 52 5.72 2.95 -16.90
C SER A 52 5.24 3.15 -15.47
N ASP A 53 4.14 2.52 -15.09
CA ASP A 53 3.48 2.80 -13.82
C ASP A 53 4.35 2.38 -12.62
N PHE A 54 5.14 1.31 -12.77
CA PHE A 54 6.11 0.86 -11.76
C PHE A 54 7.13 1.94 -11.39
N LEU A 55 7.52 2.76 -12.36
CA LEU A 55 8.53 3.79 -12.14
C LEU A 55 7.88 5.15 -11.87
N PHE A 56 6.76 5.45 -12.51
CA PHE A 56 6.28 6.82 -12.63
C PHE A 56 4.93 7.08 -11.97
N LYS A 57 4.16 6.05 -11.58
CA LYS A 57 2.91 6.24 -10.86
C LYS A 57 3.21 6.74 -9.45
N PRO A 58 2.73 7.92 -9.04
CA PRO A 58 2.95 8.41 -7.69
C PRO A 58 2.17 7.57 -6.67
N TYR A 59 2.76 7.39 -5.49
CA TYR A 59 2.07 6.76 -4.36
C TYR A 59 2.47 7.45 -3.05
N SER A 60 1.53 7.47 -2.10
CA SER A 60 1.80 7.97 -0.75
C SER A 60 2.45 6.88 0.07
N THR A 61 3.45 7.25 0.86
CA THR A 61 4.12 6.39 1.84
C THR A 61 3.76 6.74 3.27
N ALA A 62 3.18 7.93 3.47
CA ALA A 62 2.76 8.38 4.78
C ALA A 62 1.28 8.07 5.00
N SER A 63 0.96 7.44 6.14
CA SER A 63 -0.42 7.24 6.54
C SER A 63 -1.03 8.58 6.96
N SER A 64 -2.18 8.91 6.39
CA SER A 64 -3.00 10.05 6.79
C SER A 64 -3.25 10.07 8.31
N SER A 65 -3.31 8.89 8.94
CA SER A 65 -3.46 8.75 10.39
C SER A 65 -2.32 9.39 11.20
N LYS A 66 -1.06 9.37 10.76
CA LYS A 66 0.04 10.06 11.46
C LYS A 66 -0.11 11.57 11.42
N LEU A 67 -0.58 12.10 10.29
CA LEU A 67 -0.91 13.52 10.19
C LEU A 67 -2.06 13.85 11.13
N MET A 68 -3.14 13.07 11.09
CA MET A 68 -4.32 13.29 11.92
C MET A 68 -3.98 13.23 13.42
N GLU A 69 -3.14 12.29 13.85
CA GLU A 69 -2.65 12.23 15.23
C GLU A 69 -1.83 13.47 15.58
N LYS A 70 -0.88 13.87 14.72
CA LYS A 70 -0.07 15.07 14.95
C LYS A 70 -0.92 16.33 15.02
N VAL A 71 -1.82 16.53 14.08
CA VAL A 71 -2.75 17.67 14.07
C VAL A 71 -3.63 17.67 15.32
N ARG A 72 -4.12 16.51 15.76
CA ARG A 72 -4.91 16.38 16.99
C ARG A 72 -4.08 16.64 18.26
N SER A 73 -2.79 16.31 18.24
CA SER A 73 -1.88 16.46 19.39
C SER A 73 -1.11 17.78 19.43
N ALA A 74 -1.08 18.54 18.34
CA ALA A 74 -0.38 19.81 18.24
C ALA A 74 -1.12 20.88 19.03
N LEU A 75 -0.40 21.57 19.91
CA LEU A 75 -0.95 22.65 20.72
C LEU A 75 -0.94 23.99 19.97
N SER A 76 -0.15 24.08 18.89
CA SER A 76 -0.09 25.24 18.01
C SER A 76 0.36 24.88 16.59
N ALA A 77 0.00 25.71 15.61
CA ALA A 77 0.40 25.53 14.22
C ALA A 77 1.92 25.57 13.98
N SER A 78 2.71 26.19 14.87
CA SER A 78 4.17 26.22 14.77
C SER A 78 4.85 24.89 15.12
N GLU A 79 4.12 23.93 15.68
CA GLU A 79 4.64 22.57 15.95
C GLU A 79 4.53 21.64 14.74
N ILE A 80 3.82 22.07 13.67
CA ILE A 80 3.66 21.30 12.44
C ILE A 80 4.80 21.65 11.47
N ASN A 81 5.72 20.71 11.28
CA ASN A 81 6.85 20.91 10.38
C ASN A 81 6.44 20.69 8.91
N ILE A 82 6.64 21.72 8.07
CA ILE A 82 6.33 21.70 6.64
C ILE A 82 7.10 20.59 5.90
N ASP A 83 8.32 20.27 6.31
CA ASP A 83 9.09 19.22 5.65
C ASP A 83 8.50 17.82 5.90
N GLU A 84 7.84 17.61 7.05
CA GLU A 84 7.07 16.38 7.30
C GLU A 84 5.78 16.34 6.47
N LEU A 85 5.17 17.49 6.19
CA LEU A 85 4.01 17.56 5.30
C LEU A 85 4.38 17.24 3.85
N LYS A 86 5.60 17.57 3.42
CA LYS A 86 6.09 17.19 2.08
C LYS A 86 6.23 15.68 1.92
N GLU A 87 6.43 14.92 3.00
CA GLU A 87 6.47 13.44 2.94
C GLU A 87 5.10 12.81 2.62
N LEU A 88 4.00 13.56 2.79
CA LEU A 88 2.65 13.13 2.40
C LEU A 88 2.37 13.36 0.92
N VAL A 89 3.20 14.15 0.23
CA VAL A 89 3.03 14.38 -1.20
C VAL A 89 3.34 13.07 -1.93
N PRO A 90 2.38 12.48 -2.66
CA PRO A 90 2.63 11.27 -3.42
C PRO A 90 3.76 11.51 -4.41
N THR A 91 4.76 10.64 -4.39
CA THR A 91 5.91 10.67 -5.30
C THR A 91 6.16 9.28 -5.85
N SER A 92 6.63 9.23 -7.08
CA SER A 92 6.88 7.99 -7.82
C SER A 92 8.20 7.33 -7.43
N ASN A 93 8.37 6.06 -7.79
CA ASN A 93 9.65 5.36 -7.62
C ASN A 93 10.81 6.06 -8.35
N TRP A 94 10.53 6.66 -9.51
CA TRP A 94 11.49 7.44 -10.27
C TRP A 94 11.97 8.66 -9.48
N GLU A 95 11.05 9.47 -8.98
CA GLU A 95 11.37 10.69 -8.23
C GLU A 95 12.11 10.37 -6.93
N ARG A 96 11.69 9.31 -6.22
CA ARG A 96 12.29 8.88 -4.95
C ARG A 96 13.70 8.33 -5.13
N TYR A 97 13.92 7.45 -6.10
CA TYR A 97 15.12 6.62 -6.14
C TYR A 97 16.02 6.82 -7.36
N PHE A 98 15.47 7.24 -8.50
CA PHE A 98 16.22 7.32 -9.76
C PHE A 98 16.58 8.76 -10.15
N GLN A 99 15.70 9.72 -9.95
CA GLN A 99 15.94 11.14 -10.25
C GLN A 99 17.12 11.75 -9.47
N PRO A 100 17.41 11.37 -8.21
CA PRO A 100 18.60 11.87 -7.52
C PRO A 100 19.93 11.40 -8.16
N ILE A 101 19.91 10.27 -8.88
CA ILE A 101 21.11 9.65 -9.45
C ILE A 101 21.19 9.79 -10.97
N VAL A 102 20.07 9.99 -11.65
CA VAL A 102 19.96 10.22 -13.09
C VAL A 102 19.50 11.65 -13.30
N SER A 103 20.24 12.44 -14.11
CA SER A 103 19.84 13.81 -14.45
C SER A 103 18.70 13.82 -15.48
N CYS A 104 17.54 13.29 -15.08
CA CYS A 104 16.36 13.14 -15.90
C CYS A 104 15.10 13.19 -15.05
N LYS A 105 14.19 14.11 -15.39
CA LYS A 105 12.86 14.20 -14.76
C LYS A 105 11.96 13.05 -15.21
N SER A 106 10.96 12.72 -14.39
CA SER A 106 9.99 11.65 -14.65
C SER A 106 9.19 11.92 -15.93
N GLU A 107 8.75 13.17 -16.15
CA GLU A 107 7.89 13.54 -17.28
C GLU A 107 8.60 13.33 -18.63
N TYR A 108 9.91 13.60 -18.69
CA TYR A 108 10.71 13.44 -19.89
C TYR A 108 10.64 12.00 -20.43
N LEU A 109 10.76 11.01 -19.54
CA LEU A 109 10.70 9.60 -19.90
C LEU A 109 9.26 9.13 -20.12
N GLN A 110 8.30 9.56 -19.30
CA GLN A 110 6.89 9.19 -19.46
C GLN A 110 6.36 9.57 -20.84
N THR A 111 6.56 10.82 -21.27
CA THR A 111 6.07 11.29 -22.58
C THR A 111 6.69 10.49 -23.74
N ARG A 112 7.98 10.16 -23.63
CA ARG A 112 8.68 9.36 -24.64
C ARG A 112 8.25 7.91 -24.66
N TRP A 113 8.02 7.34 -23.48
CA TRP A 113 7.55 5.97 -23.33
C TRP A 113 6.15 5.80 -23.91
N ALA A 114 5.24 6.74 -23.61
CA ALA A 114 3.90 6.80 -24.22
C ALA A 114 3.99 6.94 -25.75
N LYS A 115 4.88 7.79 -26.26
CA LYS A 115 5.06 7.93 -27.70
C LYS A 115 5.61 6.66 -28.37
N LEU A 116 6.56 5.97 -27.73
CA LEU A 116 7.04 4.67 -28.20
C LEU A 116 5.94 3.62 -28.23
N TYR A 117 5.02 3.65 -27.27
CA TYR A 117 3.86 2.76 -27.26
C TYR A 117 2.96 3.00 -28.48
N GLU A 118 2.62 4.26 -28.79
CA GLU A 118 1.86 4.60 -30.00
C GLU A 118 2.56 4.09 -31.27
N LEU A 119 3.86 4.34 -31.39
CA LEU A 119 4.67 3.93 -32.55
C LEU A 119 4.75 2.40 -32.65
N ARG A 120 4.88 1.68 -31.53
CA ARG A 120 4.81 0.21 -31.49
C ARG A 120 3.46 -0.30 -32.00
N CYS A 121 2.36 0.34 -31.62
CA CYS A 121 1.02 -0.04 -32.08
C CYS A 121 0.86 0.14 -33.59
N LEU A 122 1.44 1.19 -34.18
CA LEU A 122 1.47 1.36 -35.64
C LEU A 122 2.18 0.19 -36.31
N VAL A 123 3.35 -0.21 -35.82
CA VAL A 123 4.10 -1.37 -36.33
C VAL A 123 3.28 -2.65 -36.20
N ALA A 124 2.68 -2.90 -35.03
CA ALA A 124 1.92 -4.13 -34.75
C ALA A 124 0.66 -4.26 -35.62
N HIS A 125 0.02 -3.15 -35.97
CA HIS A 125 -1.14 -3.13 -36.87
C HIS A 125 -0.75 -3.07 -38.36
N ASN A 126 0.54 -3.19 -38.68
CA ASN A 126 1.08 -3.06 -40.04
C ASN A 126 0.66 -1.75 -40.73
N ASN A 127 0.53 -0.68 -39.96
CA ASN A 127 0.27 0.65 -40.51
C ASN A 127 1.50 1.16 -41.28
N PHE A 128 1.26 2.05 -42.23
CA PHE A 128 2.34 2.70 -42.97
C PHE A 128 3.17 3.57 -42.03
N ILE A 129 4.50 3.45 -42.12
CA ILE A 129 5.48 4.23 -41.36
C ILE A 129 6.33 4.99 -42.38
N GLY A 130 6.25 6.31 -42.34
CA GLY A 130 7.07 7.17 -43.19
C GLY A 130 8.49 7.29 -42.65
N HIS A 131 9.33 7.98 -43.43
CA HIS A 131 10.72 8.24 -43.06
C HIS A 131 10.82 9.04 -41.74
N ASP A 132 9.97 10.06 -41.58
CA ASP A 132 9.96 10.90 -40.38
C ASP A 132 9.55 10.11 -39.12
N GLU A 133 8.56 9.22 -39.21
CA GLU A 133 8.20 8.34 -38.10
C GLU A 133 9.32 7.36 -37.77
N PHE A 134 10.00 6.81 -38.78
CA PHE A 134 11.14 5.92 -38.58
C PHE A 134 12.29 6.62 -37.85
N ASP A 135 12.68 7.81 -38.29
CA ASP A 135 13.72 8.61 -37.63
C ASP A 135 13.31 8.96 -36.19
N ASN A 136 12.03 9.26 -35.98
CA ASN A 136 11.51 9.55 -34.64
C ASN A 136 11.55 8.32 -33.73
N ILE A 137 11.25 7.11 -34.25
CA ILE A 137 11.40 5.85 -33.51
C ILE A 137 12.85 5.67 -33.07
N LEU A 138 13.82 5.84 -33.98
CA LEU A 138 15.24 5.71 -33.67
C LEU A 138 15.68 6.72 -32.61
N LYS A 139 15.27 7.98 -32.76
CA LYS A 139 15.58 9.05 -31.82
C LYS A 139 15.01 8.78 -30.43
N ILE A 140 13.70 8.57 -30.31
CA ILE A 140 13.04 8.41 -29.01
C ILE A 140 13.52 7.13 -28.33
N SER A 141 13.68 6.02 -29.08
CA SER A 141 14.18 4.77 -28.51
C SER A 141 15.62 4.93 -28.02
N GLY A 142 16.47 5.68 -28.72
CA GLY A 142 17.83 6.02 -28.29
C GLY A 142 17.85 6.85 -27.00
N GLU A 143 17.07 7.92 -26.93
CA GLU A 143 16.96 8.80 -25.76
C GLU A 143 16.49 8.03 -24.51
N VAL A 144 15.45 7.18 -24.66
CA VAL A 144 14.97 6.32 -23.57
C VAL A 144 16.02 5.29 -23.17
N LYS A 145 16.69 4.66 -24.14
CA LYS A 145 17.74 3.66 -23.91
C LYS A 145 18.89 4.25 -23.09
N GLU A 146 19.31 5.46 -23.41
CA GLU A 146 20.38 6.17 -22.71
C GLU A 146 20.04 6.36 -21.23
N LYS A 147 18.89 6.97 -20.92
CA LYS A 147 18.50 7.29 -19.54
C LYS A 147 18.21 6.05 -18.70
N LEU A 148 17.57 5.02 -19.28
CA LEU A 148 17.39 3.73 -18.59
C LEU A 148 18.73 3.00 -18.40
N GLY A 149 19.69 3.19 -19.30
CA GLY A 149 21.05 2.66 -19.19
C GLY A 149 21.83 3.32 -18.05
N GLU A 150 21.71 4.65 -17.92
CA GLU A 150 22.28 5.42 -16.81
C GLU A 150 21.67 4.99 -15.45
N ALA A 151 20.34 4.83 -15.39
CA ALA A 151 19.67 4.31 -14.20
C ALA A 151 20.18 2.91 -13.80
N LEU A 152 20.39 2.04 -14.79
CA LEU A 152 20.89 0.67 -14.59
C LEU A 152 22.32 0.62 -14.05
N SER A 153 23.20 1.52 -14.50
CA SER A 153 24.60 1.56 -14.08
C SER A 153 24.77 2.15 -12.67
N LYS A 154 23.89 3.09 -12.30
CA LYS A 154 23.89 3.73 -10.98
C LYS A 154 22.98 3.04 -9.97
N LEU A 155 22.32 1.95 -10.35
CA LEU A 155 21.39 1.23 -9.48
C LEU A 155 22.02 0.88 -8.12
N ASP A 156 23.29 0.46 -8.11
CA ASP A 156 23.96 0.02 -6.90
C ASP A 156 24.11 1.13 -5.85
N SER A 157 24.06 2.41 -6.23
CA SER A 157 24.12 3.53 -5.28
C SER A 157 22.81 3.82 -4.54
N ILE A 158 21.71 3.14 -4.89
CA ILE A 158 20.42 3.31 -4.19
C ILE A 158 20.46 2.52 -2.87
N TYR A 159 20.19 3.20 -1.76
CA TYR A 159 20.04 2.61 -0.45
C TYR A 159 18.60 2.81 0.04
N MET A 160 18.00 1.75 0.59
CA MET A 160 16.61 1.73 1.08
C MET A 160 16.53 1.09 2.45
N SER A 161 15.75 1.69 3.36
CA SER A 161 15.40 1.08 4.64
C SER A 161 14.44 -0.10 4.45
N PRO A 162 14.26 -0.98 5.46
CA PRO A 162 13.26 -2.06 5.40
C PRO A 162 11.84 -1.57 5.09
N GLU A 163 11.44 -0.44 5.68
CA GLU A 163 10.11 0.17 5.48
C GLU A 163 9.93 0.64 4.04
N GLN A 164 10.95 1.30 3.48
CA GLN A 164 10.91 1.75 2.09
C GLN A 164 10.82 0.58 1.10
N LYS A 165 11.42 -0.57 1.43
CA LYS A 165 11.31 -1.79 0.60
C LYS A 165 9.89 -2.34 0.62
N GLU A 166 9.26 -2.35 1.80
CA GLU A 166 7.88 -2.80 1.98
C GLU A 166 6.91 -1.90 1.21
N GLU A 167 7.06 -0.58 1.33
CA GLU A 167 6.25 0.41 0.61
C GLU A 167 6.33 0.23 -0.90
N VAL A 168 7.54 -0.02 -1.44
CA VAL A 168 7.71 -0.28 -2.87
C VAL A 168 7.08 -1.60 -3.27
N ALA A 169 7.27 -2.67 -2.48
CA ALA A 169 6.69 -3.98 -2.76
C ALA A 169 5.15 -3.92 -2.80
N GLU A 170 4.53 -3.22 -1.85
CA GLU A 170 3.07 -3.04 -1.80
C GLU A 170 2.56 -2.23 -2.98
N ASN A 171 3.24 -1.12 -3.33
CA ASN A 171 2.90 -0.34 -4.52
C ASN A 171 2.98 -1.18 -5.80
N ILE A 172 3.99 -2.06 -5.92
CA ILE A 172 4.12 -2.96 -7.06
C ILE A 172 2.95 -3.96 -7.13
N ALA A 173 2.58 -4.59 -6.02
CA ALA A 173 1.46 -5.53 -5.96
C ALA A 173 0.15 -4.88 -6.44
N THR A 174 -0.15 -3.66 -5.97
CA THR A 174 -1.33 -2.90 -6.42
C THR A 174 -1.31 -2.52 -7.91
N THR A 175 -0.13 -2.39 -8.51
CA THR A 175 0.01 -1.99 -9.93
C THR A 175 -0.15 -3.18 -10.86
N VAL A 176 0.23 -4.38 -10.41
CA VAL A 176 0.21 -5.59 -11.24
C VAL A 176 -1.16 -6.23 -11.31
N ASN A 177 -1.93 -6.20 -10.23
CA ASN A 177 -3.18 -6.93 -10.12
C ASN A 177 -4.26 -6.06 -9.45
N SER A 178 -5.40 -5.88 -10.13
CA SER A 178 -6.52 -5.08 -9.61
C SER A 178 -7.15 -5.69 -8.36
N THR A 179 -7.20 -7.02 -8.26
CA THR A 179 -7.68 -7.74 -7.07
C THR A 179 -6.73 -7.54 -5.89
N HIS A 180 -5.41 -7.49 -6.14
CA HIS A 180 -4.45 -7.11 -5.10
C HIS A 180 -4.67 -5.66 -4.64
N ALA A 181 -4.89 -4.75 -5.59
CA ALA A 181 -5.16 -3.34 -5.29
C ALA A 181 -6.42 -3.17 -4.43
N GLU A 182 -7.48 -3.91 -4.75
CA GLU A 182 -8.73 -3.92 -4.00
C GLU A 182 -8.54 -4.45 -2.58
N LEU A 183 -7.89 -5.60 -2.42
CA LEU A 183 -7.59 -6.16 -1.10
C LEU A 183 -6.75 -5.20 -0.25
N ILE A 184 -5.70 -4.61 -0.83
CA ILE A 184 -4.83 -3.65 -0.13
C ILE A 184 -5.61 -2.42 0.29
N SER A 185 -6.50 -1.90 -0.56
CA SER A 185 -7.36 -0.76 -0.23
C SER A 185 -8.33 -1.06 0.93
N ILE A 186 -8.97 -2.24 0.90
CA ILE A 186 -9.84 -2.68 2.00
C ILE A 186 -9.03 -2.87 3.28
N TRP A 187 -7.84 -3.49 3.19
CA TRP A 187 -6.95 -3.70 4.33
C TRP A 187 -6.48 -2.40 4.98
N ILE A 188 -6.09 -1.39 4.20
CA ILE A 188 -5.75 -0.06 4.73
C ILE A 188 -6.94 0.53 5.50
N SER A 189 -8.16 0.37 4.97
CA SER A 189 -9.39 0.82 5.64
C SER A 189 -9.60 0.09 6.97
N ILE A 190 -9.41 -1.24 6.98
CA ILE A 190 -9.49 -2.08 8.19
C ILE A 190 -8.46 -1.63 9.23
N GLN A 191 -7.22 -1.35 8.82
CA GLN A 191 -6.18 -0.88 9.74
C GLN A 191 -6.56 0.46 10.39
N GLN A 192 -7.15 1.38 9.61
CA GLN A 192 -7.63 2.64 10.15
C GLN A 192 -8.79 2.42 11.12
N LEU A 193 -9.77 1.58 10.77
CA LEU A 193 -10.88 1.23 11.66
C LEU A 193 -10.38 0.60 12.97
N LEU A 194 -9.43 -0.34 12.91
CA LEU A 194 -8.84 -0.94 14.12
C LEU A 194 -8.18 0.10 15.03
N ILE A 195 -7.50 1.10 14.45
CA ILE A 195 -6.92 2.21 15.21
C ILE A 195 -8.03 3.03 15.86
N GLU A 196 -9.08 3.38 15.12
CA GLU A 196 -10.21 4.17 15.62
C GLU A 196 -10.98 3.41 16.71
N THR A 197 -11.26 2.12 16.52
CA THR A 197 -11.85 1.23 17.53
C THR A 197 -10.99 1.19 18.79
N ALA A 198 -9.66 1.02 18.66
CA ALA A 198 -8.76 1.03 19.82
C ALA A 198 -8.72 2.37 20.53
N MET A 199 -8.87 3.50 19.82
CA MET A 199 -8.95 4.82 20.44
C MET A 199 -10.24 5.05 21.24
N ASN A 200 -11.35 4.41 20.86
CA ASN A 200 -12.64 4.52 21.54
C ASN A 200 -12.81 3.49 22.66
N ALA A 201 -12.31 2.27 22.45
CA ALA A 201 -12.42 1.17 23.40
C ALA A 201 -11.44 1.26 24.57
N LEU A 202 -10.22 1.74 24.33
CA LEU A 202 -9.15 1.75 25.33
C LEU A 202 -9.04 3.11 26.01
N ASN A 203 -8.51 3.14 27.22
CA ASN A 203 -8.17 4.41 27.84
C ASN A 203 -7.09 5.16 27.03
N HIS A 204 -7.11 6.50 27.10
CA HIS A 204 -6.24 7.36 26.29
C HIS A 204 -4.74 7.06 26.40
N GLU A 205 -4.26 6.61 27.57
CA GLU A 205 -2.85 6.29 27.77
C GLU A 205 -2.46 4.98 27.07
N GLN A 206 -3.30 3.93 27.19
CA GLN A 206 -3.11 2.64 26.54
C GLN A 206 -3.21 2.75 25.02
N ALA A 207 -4.26 3.42 24.52
CA ALA A 207 -4.45 3.66 23.09
C ALA A 207 -3.24 4.39 22.48
N ARG A 208 -2.78 5.45 23.16
CA ARG A 208 -1.63 6.23 22.70
C ARG A 208 -0.33 5.42 22.70
N LYS A 209 -0.11 4.56 23.70
CA LYS A 209 1.06 3.68 23.74
C LYS A 209 1.05 2.65 22.61
N LEU A 210 -0.13 2.14 22.24
CA LEU A 210 -0.33 1.24 21.10
C LEU A 210 -0.13 1.96 19.76
N ILE A 211 -0.57 3.20 19.59
CA ILE A 211 -0.48 3.88 18.29
C ILE A 211 0.92 4.48 18.06
N LYS A 212 1.50 5.11 19.08
CA LYS A 212 2.77 5.86 18.97
C LYS A 212 3.97 4.99 18.61
N ASN A 213 3.96 3.71 18.99
CA ASN A 213 5.09 2.81 18.80
C ASN A 213 5.11 2.10 17.43
N LYS A 214 4.30 2.54 16.46
CA LYS A 214 4.10 1.81 15.18
C LYS A 214 3.77 0.33 15.43
N THR A 215 2.94 0.10 16.44
CA THR A 215 2.73 -1.25 16.96
C THR A 215 2.07 -2.10 15.87
N SER A 216 2.53 -3.35 15.73
CA SER A 216 2.00 -4.30 14.74
C SER A 216 0.47 -4.36 14.81
N THR A 217 -0.21 -4.38 13.66
CA THR A 217 -1.67 -4.58 13.57
C THR A 217 -2.13 -5.77 14.41
N ARG A 218 -1.29 -6.82 14.50
CA ARG A 218 -1.53 -7.99 15.35
C ARG A 218 -1.74 -7.65 16.82
N LEU A 219 -0.90 -6.77 17.37
CA LEU A 219 -0.98 -6.36 18.78
C LEU A 219 -2.22 -5.50 19.06
N ILE A 220 -2.68 -4.71 18.08
CA ILE A 220 -3.95 -3.97 18.18
C ILE A 220 -5.10 -4.97 18.26
N ILE A 221 -5.12 -5.96 17.35
CA ILE A 221 -6.14 -7.02 17.34
C ILE A 221 -6.15 -7.77 18.66
N ASP A 222 -4.99 -8.24 19.12
CA ASP A 222 -4.88 -9.01 20.37
C ASP A 222 -5.40 -8.21 21.57
N LYS A 223 -5.08 -6.90 21.64
CA LYS A 223 -5.57 -6.04 22.72
C LYS A 223 -7.09 -5.82 22.66
N LEU A 224 -7.66 -5.65 21.48
CA LEU A 224 -9.11 -5.48 21.32
C LEU A 224 -9.89 -6.76 21.67
N VAL A 225 -9.27 -7.94 21.46
CA VAL A 225 -9.83 -9.22 21.91
C VAL A 225 -9.77 -9.35 23.43
N GLU A 226 -8.67 -8.95 24.07
CA GLU A 226 -8.54 -8.97 25.54
C GLU A 226 -9.63 -8.13 26.24
N GLU A 227 -9.99 -6.98 25.65
CA GLU A 227 -11.05 -6.10 26.17
C GLU A 227 -12.46 -6.55 25.73
N GLY A 228 -12.59 -7.65 24.99
CA GLY A 228 -13.87 -8.21 24.55
C GLY A 228 -14.59 -7.39 23.48
N VAL A 229 -13.91 -6.44 22.84
CA VAL A 229 -14.47 -5.57 21.80
C VAL A 229 -14.51 -6.27 20.43
N VAL A 230 -13.47 -7.06 20.15
CA VAL A 230 -13.38 -7.88 18.93
C VAL A 230 -13.55 -9.34 19.33
N SER A 231 -14.44 -10.05 18.64
CA SER A 231 -14.65 -11.48 18.87
C SER A 231 -13.44 -12.31 18.43
N SER A 232 -13.30 -13.51 19.00
CA SER A 232 -12.21 -14.41 18.61
C SER A 232 -12.33 -14.85 17.15
N GLU A 233 -13.56 -14.99 16.65
CA GLU A 233 -13.87 -15.30 15.25
C GLU A 233 -13.41 -14.16 14.32
N LEU A 234 -13.79 -12.91 14.62
CA LEU A 234 -13.39 -11.75 13.82
C LEU A 234 -11.86 -11.56 13.83
N ALA A 235 -11.22 -11.78 14.99
CA ALA A 235 -9.76 -11.72 15.11
C ALA A 235 -9.06 -12.76 14.24
N GLN A 236 -9.61 -13.98 14.13
CA GLN A 236 -9.04 -15.01 13.26
C GLN A 236 -9.10 -14.60 11.78
N GLU A 237 -10.22 -14.03 11.34
CA GLU A 237 -10.36 -13.55 9.95
C GLU A 237 -9.43 -12.35 9.66
N LEU A 238 -9.29 -11.41 10.61
CA LEU A 238 -8.33 -10.31 10.49
C LEU A 238 -6.89 -10.80 10.32
N VAL A 239 -6.48 -11.84 11.05
CA VAL A 239 -5.15 -12.44 10.92
C VAL A 239 -4.97 -13.11 9.57
N LYS A 240 -5.99 -13.86 9.09
CA LYS A 240 -5.96 -14.46 7.75
C LYS A 240 -5.84 -13.39 6.66
N LEU A 241 -6.54 -12.26 6.80
CA LEU A 241 -6.43 -11.13 5.87
C LEU A 241 -5.03 -10.50 5.91
N GLN A 242 -4.44 -10.34 7.09
CA GLN A 242 -3.06 -9.86 7.22
C GLN A 242 -2.09 -10.80 6.48
N LEU A 243 -2.19 -12.11 6.70
CA LEU A 243 -1.36 -13.10 6.02
C LEU A 243 -1.58 -13.09 4.50
N SER A 244 -2.82 -12.88 4.07
CA SER A 244 -3.17 -12.77 2.65
C SER A 244 -2.52 -11.55 1.99
N ARG A 245 -2.57 -10.39 2.66
CA ARG A 245 -1.87 -9.16 2.25
C ARG A 245 -0.36 -9.40 2.18
N ASP A 246 0.22 -10.02 3.21
CA ASP A 246 1.65 -10.28 3.26
C ASP A 246 2.10 -11.19 2.10
N ILE A 247 1.30 -12.20 1.73
CA ILE A 247 1.61 -13.02 0.56
C ILE A 247 1.60 -12.21 -0.73
N ILE A 248 0.56 -11.42 -1.01
CA ILE A 248 0.48 -10.72 -2.31
C ILE A 248 1.55 -9.63 -2.45
N VAL A 249 1.96 -9.01 -1.34
CA VAL A 249 3.06 -8.03 -1.32
C VAL A 249 4.40 -8.71 -1.55
N HIS A 250 4.56 -9.94 -1.06
CA HIS A 250 5.79 -10.73 -1.19
C HIS A 250 5.74 -11.77 -2.31
N ASN A 251 4.66 -11.83 -3.07
CA ASN A 251 4.48 -12.73 -4.20
C ASN A 251 3.40 -12.15 -5.12
N VAL A 252 3.85 -11.31 -6.04
CA VAL A 252 2.97 -10.58 -6.94
C VAL A 252 2.27 -11.50 -7.95
N ASP A 253 2.77 -12.73 -8.13
CA ASP A 253 2.15 -13.78 -8.94
C ASP A 253 1.09 -14.60 -8.20
N ALA A 254 0.84 -14.31 -6.90
CA ALA A 254 -0.19 -14.99 -6.13
C ALA A 254 -1.59 -14.64 -6.66
N GLU A 255 -2.40 -15.66 -6.93
CA GLU A 255 -3.80 -15.50 -7.32
C GLU A 255 -4.68 -15.58 -6.06
N LEU A 256 -5.38 -14.48 -5.77
CA LEU A 256 -6.38 -14.42 -4.73
C LEU A 256 -7.70 -15.02 -5.23
N ASN A 257 -8.37 -15.79 -4.37
CA ASN A 257 -9.75 -16.16 -4.58
C ASN A 257 -10.69 -14.99 -4.20
N ASP A 258 -11.78 -14.82 -4.92
CA ASP A 258 -12.84 -13.84 -4.65
C ASP A 258 -13.37 -13.95 -3.21
N SER A 259 -13.32 -15.15 -2.61
CA SER A 259 -13.68 -15.36 -1.21
C SER A 259 -12.89 -14.48 -0.24
N VAL A 260 -11.63 -14.15 -0.54
CA VAL A 260 -10.79 -13.29 0.30
C VAL A 260 -11.33 -11.86 0.32
N LEU A 261 -11.77 -11.34 -0.84
CA LEU A 261 -12.35 -10.01 -0.93
C LEU A 261 -13.69 -9.94 -0.20
N ILE A 262 -14.52 -10.96 -0.37
CA ILE A 262 -15.81 -11.07 0.35
C ILE A 262 -15.57 -11.07 1.87
N THR A 263 -14.61 -11.85 2.36
CA THR A 263 -14.23 -11.84 3.78
C THR A 263 -13.71 -10.48 4.21
N ALA A 264 -12.89 -9.80 3.38
CA ALA A 264 -12.35 -8.49 3.70
C ALA A 264 -13.45 -7.43 3.85
N ASP A 265 -14.44 -7.43 2.94
CA ASP A 265 -15.59 -6.52 3.02
C ASP A 265 -16.46 -6.80 4.24
N TRP A 266 -16.73 -8.08 4.55
CA TRP A 266 -17.46 -8.45 5.76
C TRP A 266 -16.74 -7.99 7.03
N VAL A 267 -15.44 -8.29 7.17
CA VAL A 267 -14.63 -7.87 8.32
C VAL A 267 -14.64 -6.34 8.47
N LYS A 268 -14.54 -5.61 7.36
CA LYS A 268 -14.63 -4.15 7.36
C LYS A 268 -15.99 -3.67 7.88
N HIS A 269 -17.09 -4.30 7.44
CA HIS A 269 -18.44 -3.96 7.90
C HIS A 269 -18.63 -4.19 9.40
N GLU A 270 -18.18 -5.34 9.91
CA GLU A 270 -18.25 -5.66 11.35
C GLU A 270 -17.48 -4.63 12.19
N LEU A 271 -16.30 -4.20 11.73
CA LEU A 271 -15.54 -3.16 12.43
C LEU A 271 -16.24 -1.79 12.43
N ILE A 272 -16.98 -1.46 11.37
CA ILE A 272 -17.80 -0.25 11.31
C ILE A 272 -18.95 -0.35 12.33
N GLU A 273 -19.68 -1.47 12.37
CA GLU A 273 -20.76 -1.68 13.34
C GLU A 273 -20.26 -1.60 14.79
N ILE A 274 -19.10 -2.19 15.08
CA ILE A 274 -18.44 -2.07 16.39
C ILE A 274 -18.16 -0.60 16.71
N LEU A 275 -17.63 0.16 15.75
CA LEU A 275 -17.31 1.57 15.95
C LEU A 275 -18.58 2.41 16.21
N GLU A 276 -19.64 2.19 15.43
CA GLU A 276 -20.93 2.87 15.58
C GLU A 276 -21.58 2.58 16.94
N SER A 277 -21.39 1.37 17.50
CA SER A 277 -21.92 1.02 18.82
C SER A 277 -21.39 1.90 19.96
N PHE A 278 -20.17 2.47 19.82
CA PHE A 278 -19.63 3.40 20.81
C PHE A 278 -20.32 4.77 20.77
N ASP A 279 -20.73 5.22 19.59
CA ASP A 279 -21.45 6.48 19.42
C ASP A 279 -22.88 6.40 19.98
N GLU A 280 -23.55 5.26 19.80
CA GLU A 280 -24.87 5.03 20.39
C GLU A 280 -24.84 5.00 21.93
N ALA A 281 -23.82 4.34 22.52
CA ALA A 281 -23.63 4.29 23.96
C ALA A 281 -23.38 5.68 24.60
N ALA A 282 -22.78 6.62 23.87
CA ALA A 282 -22.53 7.98 24.31
C ALA A 282 -23.80 8.87 24.36
N THR A 283 -24.91 8.44 23.74
CA THR A 283 -26.15 9.23 23.62
C THR A 283 -27.26 8.84 24.61
N LEU A 284 -27.04 7.84 25.47
CA LEU A 284 -28.01 7.48 26.52
C LEU A 284 -28.07 8.57 27.62
N PRO A 285 -29.26 9.09 27.95
CA PRO A 285 -29.40 10.10 29.00
C PRO A 285 -29.02 9.50 30.37
N LEU A 286 -28.25 10.26 31.16
CA LEU A 286 -27.86 9.93 32.53
C LEU A 286 -29.10 9.51 33.35
N PRO A 287 -29.04 8.44 34.17
CA PRO A 287 -30.13 8.09 35.06
C PRO A 287 -30.36 9.22 36.07
N ASP A 288 -31.58 9.75 36.13
CA ASP A 288 -32.05 10.64 37.19
C ASP A 288 -32.03 9.88 38.52
N SER A 289 -30.91 9.97 39.25
CA SER A 289 -30.80 9.46 40.61
C SER A 289 -30.44 10.58 41.58
N LEU A 290 -31.27 11.63 41.67
CA LEU A 290 -31.20 12.59 42.77
C LEU A 290 -32.58 13.24 43.03
N SER A 291 -33.51 12.48 43.60
CA SER A 291 -34.68 13.06 44.29
C SER A 291 -35.19 12.14 45.39
N ASP A 292 -34.41 11.93 46.45
CA ASP A 292 -34.92 11.36 47.71
C ASP A 292 -34.03 11.76 48.90
N VAL A 293 -33.87 13.06 49.15
CA VAL A 293 -33.51 13.57 50.50
C VAL A 293 -34.11 14.96 50.69
N LYS A 294 -35.43 15.05 50.90
CA LYS A 294 -36.05 16.16 51.64
C LYS A 294 -37.28 15.68 52.37
N ASP A 295 -37.05 14.96 53.45
CA ASP A 295 -37.92 14.94 54.62
C ASP A 295 -37.08 14.45 55.79
N LEU A 296 -36.57 15.39 56.61
CA LEU A 296 -36.18 15.24 58.02
C LEU A 296 -35.46 16.52 58.51
N ALA A 297 -36.23 17.55 58.80
CA ALA A 297 -36.02 18.60 59.81
C ALA A 297 -37.22 19.56 59.67
N GLY A 298 -38.13 19.70 60.64
CA GLY A 298 -37.82 19.97 62.04
C GLY A 298 -37.77 21.49 62.21
#